data_AF-A0AAP4X103-F1
#
_entry.id   AF-A0AAP4X103-F1
#
_cell.length_a   1.000
_cell.length_b   1.000
_cell.length_c   1.000
_cell.angle_alpha   90.00
_cell.angle_beta   90.00
_cell.angle_gamma   90.00
#
_symmetry.space_group_name_H-M   'P 1'
#
loop_
_entity.id
_entity.type
_entity.pdbx_description
1 polymer ?
#
loop_
_entity_poly.entity_id
_entity_poly.type
_entity_poly.pdbx_seq_one_letter_code
_entity_poly.pdbx_strand_id
1 'polypeptide(L)'
;MKSELIKSERMPIGLYRVNGLSMSPGLAPGDYVVTLKRWKSRYRTGDIVVAQHPRFGRIIKRIRAIKPDGMLWLEGTHPDSTSTDKMGLLSDHMVKGRVVATVHCQHHIPPANDL
;
A
#
# COMPACT_ATOMS: atom_id res chain seq x y z
N MET A 1 -19.75 -28.37 -16.72
CA MET A 1 -18.61 -27.43 -16.75
C MET A 1 -17.53 -27.97 -15.83
N LYS A 2 -16.33 -28.27 -16.34
CA LYS A 2 -15.19 -28.62 -15.49
C LYS A 2 -14.52 -27.31 -15.08
N SER A 3 -14.55 -26.98 -13.79
CA SER A 3 -13.75 -25.88 -13.23
C SER A 3 -12.31 -26.36 -13.13
N GLU A 4 -11.50 -25.99 -14.12
CA GLU A 4 -10.07 -26.31 -14.12
C GLU A 4 -9.33 -25.16 -13.42
N LEU A 5 -8.80 -25.44 -12.22
CA LEU A 5 -7.93 -24.51 -11.50
C LEU A 5 -6.55 -24.53 -12.18
N ILE A 6 -6.27 -23.51 -13.00
CA ILE A 6 -4.94 -23.31 -13.58
C ILE A 6 -3.94 -23.09 -12.43
N LYS A 7 -2.86 -23.87 -12.44
CA LYS A 7 -1.76 -23.81 -11.45
C LYS A 7 -1.28 -22.36 -11.32
N SER A 8 -1.57 -21.73 -10.18
CA SER A 8 -1.11 -20.37 -9.89
C SER A 8 0.42 -20.37 -9.86
N GLU A 9 1.05 -19.67 -10.81
CA GLU A 9 2.43 -19.19 -10.63
C GLU A 9 2.43 -18.41 -9.31
N ARG A 10 3.09 -18.95 -8.29
CA ARG A 10 3.00 -18.52 -6.88
C ARG A 10 2.95 -16.99 -6.79
N MET A 11 1.75 -16.43 -6.61
CA MET A 11 1.55 -15.00 -6.36
C MET A 11 1.58 -14.80 -4.86
N PRO A 12 2.69 -14.31 -4.27
CA PRO A 12 2.72 -14.03 -2.85
C PRO A 12 1.65 -13.00 -2.50
N ILE A 13 0.74 -13.42 -1.61
CA ILE A 13 -0.29 -12.60 -1.01
C ILE A 13 0.26 -12.09 0.32
N GLY A 14 0.14 -10.78 0.57
CA GLY A 14 0.51 -10.17 1.84
C GLY A 14 -0.70 -9.52 2.51
N LEU A 15 -0.88 -9.75 3.81
CA LEU A 15 -1.86 -9.07 4.65
C LEU A 15 -1.14 -8.14 5.62
N TYR A 16 -1.54 -6.87 5.64
CA TYR A 16 -0.90 -5.85 6.48
C TYR A 16 -1.95 -5.00 7.20
N ARG A 17 -1.70 -4.71 8.49
CA ARG A 17 -2.46 -3.71 9.26
C ARG A 17 -1.88 -2.32 9.01
N VAL A 18 -2.74 -1.33 8.80
CA VAL A 18 -2.38 0.08 8.69
C VAL A 18 -2.23 0.65 10.09
N ASN A 19 -1.06 1.23 10.40
CA ASN A 19 -0.76 1.79 11.72
C ASN A 19 -0.64 3.32 11.71
N GLY A 20 -0.49 3.95 10.54
CA GLY A 20 -0.23 5.38 10.43
C GLY A 20 -1.29 6.11 9.59
N LEU A 21 -1.44 7.40 9.85
CA LEU A 21 -2.44 8.26 9.18
C LEU A 21 -2.09 8.61 7.74
N SER A 22 -0.92 8.22 7.22
CA SER A 22 -0.39 8.78 5.98
C SER A 22 -1.20 8.52 4.70
N MET A 23 -2.16 7.58 4.76
CA MET A 23 -3.09 7.26 3.68
C MET A 23 -4.55 7.64 4.04
N SER A 24 -4.76 8.38 5.13
CA SER A 24 -6.06 8.91 5.56
C SER A 24 -6.56 9.99 4.58
N PRO A 25 -7.89 10.15 4.40
CA PRO A 25 -8.99 9.39 5.00
C PRO A 25 -9.26 8.03 4.34
N GLY A 26 -8.63 7.73 3.21
CA GLY A 26 -8.90 6.50 2.45
C GLY A 26 -8.44 5.21 3.12
N LEU A 27 -7.43 5.27 3.99
CA LEU A 27 -6.97 4.17 4.84
C LEU A 27 -6.62 4.71 6.22
N ALA A 28 -7.39 4.28 7.22
CA ALA A 28 -7.23 4.70 8.60
C ALA A 28 -6.37 3.71 9.40
N PRO A 29 -5.74 4.15 10.50
CA PRO A 29 -5.14 3.24 11.46
C PRO A 29 -6.15 2.20 11.93
N GLY A 30 -5.77 0.92 11.92
CA GLY A 30 -6.65 -0.20 12.24
C GLY A 30 -7.19 -0.93 11.01
N ASP A 31 -7.23 -0.29 9.84
CA ASP A 31 -7.61 -0.95 8.59
C ASP A 31 -6.60 -2.03 8.19
N TYR A 32 -7.04 -2.98 7.39
CA TYR A 32 -6.18 -3.99 6.79
C TYR A 32 -6.13 -3.85 5.27
N VAL A 33 -4.99 -4.20 4.69
CA VAL A 33 -4.82 -4.26 3.24
C VAL A 33 -4.31 -5.62 2.81
N VAL A 34 -4.88 -6.11 1.71
CA VAL A 34 -4.40 -7.30 1.01
C VAL A 34 -3.59 -6.84 -0.19
N THR A 35 -2.41 -7.42 -0.35
CA THR A 35 -1.49 -7.11 -1.43
C THR A 35 -1.18 -8.33 -2.27
N LEU A 36 -0.89 -8.08 -3.55
CA LEU A 36 -0.38 -9.08 -4.47
C LEU A 36 0.91 -8.57 -5.10
N LYS A 37 1.93 -9.44 -5.16
CA LYS A 37 3.15 -9.18 -5.92
C LYS A 37 3.23 -10.16 -7.08
N ARG A 38 3.05 -9.66 -8.30
CA ARG A 38 3.27 -10.42 -9.53
C ARG A 38 4.73 -10.33 -9.94
N TRP A 39 5.27 -11.41 -10.48
CA TRP A 39 6.55 -11.33 -11.19
C TRP A 39 6.36 -10.37 -12.38
N LYS A 40 7.19 -9.31 -12.46
CA LYS A 40 7.00 -8.20 -13.41
C LYS A 40 5.70 -7.40 -13.21
N SER A 41 5.31 -7.15 -11.95
CA SER A 41 4.20 -6.23 -11.64
C SER A 41 4.36 -4.93 -12.43
N ARG A 42 3.49 -4.71 -13.43
CA ARG A 42 3.35 -3.43 -14.12
C ARG A 42 2.60 -2.47 -13.19
N TYR A 43 3.34 -1.86 -12.28
CA TYR A 43 2.85 -0.77 -11.45
C TYR A 43 2.37 0.38 -12.33
N ARG A 44 1.37 1.10 -11.85
CA ARG A 44 0.80 2.28 -12.51
C ARG A 44 0.76 3.44 -11.55
N THR A 45 0.81 4.66 -12.08
CA THR A 45 0.47 5.86 -11.32
C THR A 45 -0.93 5.69 -10.69
N GLY A 46 -1.05 6.07 -9.43
CA GLY A 46 -2.26 5.92 -8.62
C GLY A 46 -2.35 4.63 -7.82
N ASP A 47 -1.56 3.59 -8.14
CA ASP A 47 -1.55 2.34 -7.36
C ASP A 47 -1.09 2.60 -5.92
N ILE A 48 -1.72 1.91 -4.96
CA ILE A 48 -1.24 1.86 -3.57
C ILE A 48 -0.35 0.64 -3.41
N VAL A 49 0.83 0.83 -2.83
CA VAL A 49 1.83 -0.23 -2.65
C VAL A 49 2.29 -0.30 -1.21
N VAL A 50 2.58 -1.52 -0.76
CA VAL A 50 3.36 -1.76 0.46
C VAL A 50 4.80 -2.00 0.03
N ALA A 51 5.73 -1.24 0.60
CA ALA A 51 7.13 -1.31 0.26
C ALA A 51 8.03 -1.34 1.50
N GLN A 52 9.22 -1.91 1.35
CA GLN A 52 10.25 -1.90 2.38
C GLN A 52 11.24 -0.77 2.10
N HIS A 53 11.06 0.34 2.78
CA HIS A 53 11.98 1.48 2.70
C HIS A 53 13.18 1.24 3.64
N PRO A 54 14.42 1.56 3.22
CA PRO A 54 15.61 1.35 4.05
C PRO A 54 15.57 2.14 5.36
N ARG A 55 15.16 3.41 5.31
CA ARG A 55 15.04 4.30 6.50
C ARG A 55 13.74 4.16 7.30
N PHE A 56 12.57 4.12 6.64
CA PHE A 56 11.27 4.14 7.31
C PHE A 56 10.69 2.76 7.60
N GLY A 57 11.41 1.70 7.25
CA GLY A 57 10.91 0.34 7.37
C GLY A 57 9.76 0.08 6.38
N ARG A 58 8.75 -0.67 6.82
CA ARG A 58 7.61 -1.02 5.98
C ARG A 58 6.62 0.14 5.89
N ILE A 59 6.38 0.62 4.68
CA ILE A 59 5.50 1.77 4.41
C ILE A 59 4.40 1.38 3.43
N ILE A 60 3.28 2.09 3.52
CA ILE A 60 2.18 2.04 2.55
C ILE A 60 2.01 3.43 1.94
N LYS A 61 2.09 3.53 0.61
CA LYS A 61 2.07 4.79 -0.14
C LYS A 61 1.39 4.63 -1.50
N ARG A 62 0.98 5.75 -2.09
CA ARG A 62 0.48 5.82 -3.46
C ARG A 62 1.63 6.12 -4.42
N ILE A 63 1.64 5.50 -5.59
CA ILE A 63 2.56 5.83 -6.68
C ILE A 63 2.09 7.14 -7.32
N ARG A 64 2.85 8.21 -7.14
CA ARG A 64 2.62 9.51 -7.78
C ARG A 64 3.06 9.51 -9.24
N ALA A 65 4.23 8.92 -9.50
CA ALA A 65 4.82 8.86 -10.82
C ALA A 65 5.78 7.67 -10.92
N ILE A 66 6.01 7.22 -12.16
CA ILE A 66 6.99 6.18 -12.48
C ILE A 66 8.00 6.81 -13.44
N LYS A 67 9.28 6.74 -13.09
CA LYS A 67 10.37 7.25 -13.91
C LYS A 67 10.65 6.29 -15.09
N PRO A 68 11.29 6.76 -16.18
CA PRO A 68 11.61 5.91 -17.33
C PRO A 68 12.47 4.68 -17.00
N ASP A 69 13.28 4.76 -15.94
CA ASP A 69 14.11 3.68 -15.41
C ASP A 69 13.34 2.69 -14.50
N GLY A 70 12.04 2.90 -14.29
CA GLY A 70 11.19 2.08 -13.44
C GLY A 70 11.17 2.49 -11.96
N MET A 71 11.92 3.53 -11.56
CA MET A 71 11.92 4.03 -10.19
C MET A 71 10.57 4.67 -9.85
N LEU A 72 10.06 4.38 -8.65
CA LEU A 72 8.74 4.79 -8.20
C LEU A 72 8.84 6.05 -7.33
N TRP A 73 8.07 7.06 -7.67
CA TRP A 73 7.88 8.22 -6.82
C TRP A 73 6.63 8.03 -5.96
N LEU A 74 6.80 8.00 -4.64
CA LEU A 74 5.74 7.62 -3.69
C LEU A 74 5.27 8.82 -2.86
N GLU A 75 3.96 8.95 -2.70
CA GLU A 75 3.32 9.99 -1.89
C GLU A 75 2.33 9.39 -0.88
N GLY A 76 2.07 10.11 0.20
CA GLY A 76 0.90 9.84 1.05
C GLY A 76 -0.24 10.78 0.68
N THR A 77 -1.47 10.39 1.01
CA THR A 77 -2.66 11.22 0.74
C THR A 77 -3.03 12.13 1.91
N HIS A 78 -2.43 11.93 3.08
CA HIS A 78 -2.67 12.78 4.25
C HIS A 78 -1.79 14.05 4.22
N PRO A 79 -2.30 15.23 4.63
CA PRO A 79 -1.53 16.48 4.61
C PRO A 79 -0.21 16.42 5.37
N ASP A 80 -0.18 15.70 6.51
CA ASP A 80 1.01 15.51 7.35
C ASP A 80 1.79 14.23 6.99
N SER A 81 1.51 13.61 5.84
CA SER A 81 2.35 12.53 5.36
C SER A 81 3.78 13.02 5.20
N THR A 82 4.74 12.14 5.53
CA THR A 82 6.14 12.33 5.13
C THR A 82 6.19 12.77 3.67
N SER A 83 6.87 13.89 3.42
CA SER A 83 6.93 14.46 2.08
C SER A 83 7.65 13.50 1.14
N THR A 84 7.15 13.49 -0.09
CA THR A 84 7.65 12.69 -1.21
C THR A 84 9.17 12.90 -1.42
N ASP A 85 9.68 14.10 -1.15
CA ASP A 85 11.11 14.45 -1.25
C ASP A 85 11.96 13.84 -0.13
N LYS A 86 11.40 13.64 1.07
CA LYS A 86 12.10 12.98 2.19
C LYS A 86 12.17 11.46 2.03
N MET A 87 11.24 10.86 1.29
CA MET A 87 11.28 9.43 0.94
C MET A 87 12.21 9.14 -0.24
N GLY A 88 12.30 10.07 -1.19
CA GLY A 88 13.05 9.85 -2.42
C GLY A 88 12.39 8.80 -3.32
N LEU A 89 13.10 8.42 -4.37
CA LEU A 89 12.65 7.41 -5.32
C LEU A 89 12.88 6.00 -4.75
N LEU A 90 11.95 5.09 -5.02
CA LEU A 90 12.03 3.71 -4.56
C LEU A 90 12.04 2.74 -5.74
N SER A 91 12.98 1.80 -5.74
CA SER A 91 12.99 0.70 -6.72
C SER A 91 11.80 -0.25 -6.51
N ASP A 92 11.25 -0.77 -7.61
CA ASP A 92 10.20 -1.77 -7.63
C ASP A 92 10.56 -3.06 -6.85
N HIS A 93 11.84 -3.42 -6.77
CA HIS A 93 12.32 -4.56 -6.00
C HIS A 93 12.01 -4.43 -4.50
N MET A 94 11.95 -3.20 -3.98
CA MET A 94 11.58 -2.91 -2.61
C MET A 94 10.08 -3.04 -2.36
N VAL A 95 9.25 -3.10 -3.41
CA VAL A 95 7.81 -3.28 -3.28
C VAL A 95 7.49 -4.71 -2.86
N LYS A 96 6.74 -4.86 -1.77
CA LYS A 96 6.27 -6.14 -1.25
C LYS A 96 4.97 -6.59 -1.90
N GLY A 97 4.16 -5.65 -2.38
CA GLY A 97 2.99 -5.93 -3.20
C GLY A 97 2.16 -4.68 -3.46
N ARG A 98 1.33 -4.75 -4.50
CA ARG A 98 0.29 -3.74 -4.78
C ARG A 98 -0.95 -4.09 -3.97
N VAL A 99 -1.57 -3.10 -3.34
CA VAL A 99 -2.85 -3.26 -2.64
C VAL A 99 -3.93 -3.58 -3.66
N VAL A 100 -4.70 -4.65 -3.41
CA VAL A 100 -5.81 -5.08 -4.27
C VAL A 100 -7.15 -5.12 -3.55
N ALA A 101 -7.13 -5.14 -2.22
CA ALA A 101 -8.32 -5.04 -1.39
C ALA A 101 -7.98 -4.33 -0.08
N THR A 102 -8.97 -3.63 0.47
CA THR A 102 -8.93 -2.95 1.77
C THR A 102 -10.06 -3.50 2.62
N VAL A 103 -9.81 -3.64 3.92
CA VAL A 103 -10.82 -4.01 4.92
C VAL A 103 -10.83 -2.90 5.95
N HIS A 104 -11.93 -2.15 5.96
CA HIS A 104 -12.10 -1.06 6.91
C HIS A 104 -12.58 -1.65 8.24
N CYS A 105 -11.74 -1.52 9.26
CA CYS A 105 -12.01 -2.03 10.60
C CYS A 105 -12.13 -0.85 11.56
N GLN A 106 -12.96 0.12 11.22
CA GLN A 106 -13.29 1.20 12.13
C GLN A 106 -14.09 0.60 13.29
N HIS A 107 -13.47 0.45 14.46
CA HIS A 107 -14.25 0.37 15.69
C HIS A 107 -14.96 1.72 15.84
N HIS A 108 -16.28 1.67 15.95
CA HIS A 108 -17.08 2.80 16.37
C HIS A 108 -16.57 3.24 17.75
N ILE A 109 -15.73 4.27 17.80
CA ILE A 109 -15.44 4.99 19.04
C ILE A 109 -16.64 5.93 19.21
N PRO A 110 -17.53 5.72 20.19
CA PRO A 110 -18.62 6.65 20.43
C PRO A 110 -18.02 8.04 20.72
N PRO A 111 -18.69 9.13 20.28
CA PRO A 111 -18.21 10.48 20.54
C PRO A 111 -18.00 10.66 22.05
N ALA A 112 -16.88 11.26 22.43
CA ALA A 112 -16.43 11.43 23.82
C ALA A 112 -17.26 12.45 24.62
N ASN A 113 -18.55 12.63 24.31
CA ASN A 113 -19.37 13.73 24.82
C ASN A 113 -20.65 13.29 25.56
N ASP A 114 -20.71 12.04 26.02
CA ASP A 114 -21.76 11.55 26.93
C ASP A 114 -21.21 11.35 28.36
N LEU A 115 -20.62 12.40 28.95
CA LEU A 115 -20.40 12.55 30.40
C LEU A 115 -20.70 13.97 30.84
#